data_AF-A0A6J4URX2-F1
#
_entry.id   AF-A0A6J4URX2-F1
#
_cell.length_a   1.000
_cell.length_b   1.000
_cell.length_c   1.000
_cell.angle_alpha   90.00
_cell.angle_beta   90.00
_cell.angle_gamma   90.00
#
_symmetry.space_group_name_H-M   'P 1'
#
loop_
_entity.id
_entity.type
_entity.pdbx_description
1 polymer ?
#
loop_
_entity_poly.entity_id
_entity_poly.type
_entity_poly.pdbx_seq_one_letter_code
_entity_poly.pdbx_strand_id
1 'polypeptide(L)'
;LDDLLDDWQAGYQPPFEGIRVIGSRWSPHTHRMKDLLARNQIPYQSLDPESSDEARRLLALVDTVTPPLPLVLFPDGTPLAAPSIAQLAERLGLHTRAEKPFYDLVIAGAGPAGLAAAVYGASEGLGTVLIEREAPGGQAGTSSRIENYLGFPQGLSGAELARRAVTQAGRFGVEVLRQEVVGVRRADPYRIVTLADGAEIACHALIVATGVSYRTLDEIPGMARLNGCGVYYGAALSEAANYRGQDVYIVGGANSAGQAAMYFASYARRVTLLARSPLSKGMSRYLIDQLAAIPTIRVWEGASVREVHGGDNLTAISLCRPDGEPYDPGRVEASGLFLFIGATPRTGWVGELIE
;
A
#
# COMPACT_ATOMS: atom_id res chain seq x y z
N LEU A 1 36.22 5.40 31.33
CA LEU A 1 34.86 5.99 31.23
C LEU A 1 34.43 5.96 29.78
N ASP A 2 35.33 6.32 28.87
CA ASP A 2 35.14 6.22 27.41
C ASP A 2 34.97 4.76 26.93
N ASP A 3 35.80 3.81 27.39
CA ASP A 3 35.62 2.38 27.03
C ASP A 3 34.25 1.80 27.48
N LEU A 4 33.70 2.26 28.61
CA LEU A 4 32.38 1.83 29.10
C LEU A 4 31.23 2.49 28.32
N LEU A 5 31.45 3.70 27.79
CA LEU A 5 30.52 4.40 26.91
C LEU A 5 30.56 3.81 25.50
N ASP A 6 31.72 3.40 25.01
CA ASP A 6 31.89 2.73 23.72
C ASP A 6 31.29 1.31 23.76
N ASP A 7 31.52 0.55 24.83
CA ASP A 7 30.85 -0.74 25.06
C ASP A 7 29.32 -0.57 25.20
N TRP A 8 28.87 0.47 25.91
CA TRP A 8 27.45 0.80 25.99
C TRP A 8 26.90 1.19 24.62
N GLN A 9 27.54 2.04 23.83
CA GLN A 9 27.07 2.42 22.49
C GLN A 9 27.12 1.25 21.49
N ALA A 10 28.08 0.34 21.62
CA ALA A 10 28.19 -0.85 20.80
C ALA A 10 27.10 -1.90 21.10
N GLY A 11 26.63 -1.97 22.36
CA GLY A 11 25.61 -2.93 22.80
C GLY A 11 24.21 -2.36 23.03
N TYR A 12 24.06 -1.05 23.21
CA TYR A 12 22.81 -0.38 23.53
C TYR A 12 22.00 -0.13 22.27
N GLN A 13 20.97 -0.95 22.09
CA GLN A 13 19.88 -0.64 21.18
C GLN A 13 18.82 0.12 21.99
N PRO A 14 18.62 1.42 21.74
CA PRO A 14 17.55 2.14 22.41
C PRO A 14 16.22 1.42 22.13
N PRO A 15 15.35 1.29 23.15
CA PRO A 15 14.05 0.68 22.94
C PRO A 15 13.30 1.45 21.87
N PHE A 16 12.63 0.76 20.96
CA PHE A 16 11.81 1.41 19.97
C PHE A 16 10.64 2.15 20.66
N GLU A 17 10.53 3.47 20.47
CA GLU A 17 9.52 4.33 21.11
C GLU A 17 8.32 4.63 20.18
N GLY A 18 8.07 3.77 19.19
CA GLY A 18 6.97 3.94 18.23
C GLY A 18 5.86 2.89 18.36
N ILE A 19 4.98 2.88 17.36
CA ILE A 19 3.88 1.91 17.26
C ILE A 19 4.42 0.51 16.97
N ARG A 20 4.05 -0.48 17.76
CA ARG A 20 4.37 -1.89 17.47
C ARG A 20 3.14 -2.61 16.95
N VAL A 21 3.27 -3.36 15.87
CA VAL A 21 2.24 -4.26 15.35
C VAL A 21 2.69 -5.70 15.60
N ILE A 22 2.00 -6.38 16.51
CA ILE A 22 2.30 -7.75 16.90
C ILE A 22 1.28 -8.68 16.23
N GLY A 23 1.76 -9.62 15.42
CA GLY A 23 0.91 -10.57 14.73
C GLY A 23 1.70 -11.42 13.75
N SER A 24 1.16 -12.60 13.40
CA SER A 24 1.80 -13.49 12.43
C SER A 24 1.92 -12.79 11.06
N ARG A 25 3.08 -12.93 10.41
CA ARG A 25 3.32 -12.42 9.05
C ARG A 25 2.37 -13.02 8.00
N TRP A 26 1.75 -14.17 8.32
CA TRP A 26 0.81 -14.86 7.45
C TRP A 26 -0.65 -14.48 7.73
N SER A 27 -0.89 -13.46 8.56
CA SER A 27 -2.23 -12.95 8.84
C SER A 27 -2.59 -11.80 7.89
N PRO A 28 -3.68 -11.92 7.11
CA PRO A 28 -4.17 -10.82 6.27
C PRO A 28 -4.54 -9.58 7.08
N HIS A 29 -5.01 -9.76 8.33
CA HIS A 29 -5.35 -8.65 9.21
C HIS A 29 -4.09 -7.91 9.66
N THR A 30 -3.04 -8.64 10.05
CA THR A 30 -1.74 -8.04 10.39
C THR A 30 -1.18 -7.25 9.20
N HIS A 31 -1.24 -7.82 7.98
CA HIS A 31 -0.84 -7.13 6.77
C HIS A 31 -1.61 -5.81 6.56
N ARG A 32 -2.95 -5.82 6.69
CA ARG A 32 -3.75 -4.59 6.54
C ARG A 32 -3.36 -3.47 7.52
N MET A 33 -3.04 -3.80 8.76
CA MET A 33 -2.60 -2.80 9.75
C MET A 33 -1.24 -2.19 9.38
N LYS A 34 -0.30 -3.06 8.99
CA LYS A 34 1.03 -2.65 8.53
C LYS A 34 0.98 -1.79 7.28
N ASP A 35 0.14 -2.17 6.31
CA ASP A 35 -0.06 -1.42 5.07
C ASP A 35 -0.64 -0.03 5.33
N LEU A 36 -1.66 0.07 6.21
CA LEU A 36 -2.23 1.36 6.60
C LEU A 36 -1.17 2.29 7.19
N LEU A 37 -0.38 1.82 8.16
CA LEU A 37 0.67 2.60 8.81
C LEU A 37 1.76 3.00 7.81
N ALA A 38 2.23 2.06 6.98
CA ALA A 38 3.25 2.32 5.96
C ALA A 38 2.79 3.38 4.95
N ARG A 39 1.57 3.26 4.43
CA ARG A 39 1.04 4.17 3.40
C ARG A 39 0.72 5.55 3.94
N ASN A 40 0.38 5.67 5.23
CA ASN A 40 0.24 6.95 5.91
C ASN A 40 1.57 7.47 6.50
N GLN A 41 2.69 6.79 6.25
CA GLN A 41 4.04 7.17 6.67
C GLN A 41 4.20 7.30 8.18
N ILE A 42 3.47 6.46 8.90
CA ILE A 42 3.51 6.37 10.34
C ILE A 42 4.56 5.30 10.69
N PRO A 43 5.69 5.67 11.33
CA PRO A 43 6.72 4.71 11.68
C PRO A 43 6.18 3.62 12.62
N TYR A 44 6.50 2.36 12.34
CA TYR A 44 6.10 1.24 13.16
C TYR A 44 7.13 0.12 13.13
N GLN A 45 7.08 -0.76 14.13
CA GLN A 45 7.83 -2.00 14.19
C GLN A 45 6.86 -3.18 14.08
N SER A 46 7.14 -4.12 13.18
CA SER A 46 6.38 -5.37 13.07
C SER A 46 7.08 -6.46 13.87
N LEU A 47 6.34 -7.16 14.72
CA LEU A 47 6.87 -8.27 15.53
C LEU A 47 6.01 -9.52 15.32
N ASP A 48 6.62 -10.61 14.89
CA ASP A 48 5.94 -11.89 14.70
C ASP A 48 6.13 -12.80 15.93
N PRO A 49 5.06 -13.20 16.65
CA PRO A 49 5.15 -14.08 17.81
C PRO A 49 5.85 -15.42 17.56
N GLU A 50 5.84 -15.92 16.32
CA GLU A 50 6.49 -17.18 15.95
C GLU A 50 8.02 -17.07 15.94
N SER A 51 8.56 -15.86 15.73
CA SER A 51 10.00 -15.64 15.56
C SER A 51 10.61 -14.62 16.52
N SER A 52 9.80 -13.89 17.30
CA SER A 52 10.24 -12.83 18.20
C SER A 52 9.93 -13.14 19.67
N ASP A 53 10.99 -13.20 20.50
CA ASP A 53 10.85 -13.27 21.95
C ASP A 53 10.20 -12.03 22.54
N GLU A 54 10.49 -10.85 21.97
CA GLU A 54 9.88 -9.58 22.38
C GLU A 54 8.37 -9.62 22.16
N ALA A 55 7.90 -10.10 21.00
CA ALA A 55 6.48 -10.28 20.74
C ALA A 55 5.81 -11.14 21.81
N ARG A 56 6.41 -12.29 22.15
CA ARG A 56 5.86 -13.21 23.14
C ARG A 56 5.80 -12.59 24.54
N ARG A 57 6.83 -11.84 24.94
CA ARG A 57 6.83 -11.09 26.21
C ARG A 57 5.75 -10.02 26.25
N LEU A 58 5.63 -9.22 25.18
CA LEU A 58 4.63 -8.16 25.09
C LEU A 58 3.20 -8.71 25.11
N LEU A 59 2.96 -9.86 24.48
CA LEU A 59 1.65 -10.53 24.54
C LEU A 59 1.32 -11.05 25.95
N ALA A 60 2.31 -11.54 26.69
CA ALA A 60 2.12 -12.01 28.07
C ALA A 60 1.81 -10.87 29.07
N LEU A 61 2.11 -9.62 28.72
CA LEU A 61 1.78 -8.44 29.53
C LEU A 61 0.35 -7.94 29.32
N VAL A 62 -0.34 -8.42 28.28
CA VAL A 62 -1.74 -8.10 28.06
C VAL A 62 -2.58 -9.04 28.91
N ASP A 63 -3.56 -8.47 29.63
CA ASP A 63 -4.35 -9.11 30.70
C ASP A 63 -5.37 -10.16 30.18
N THR A 64 -5.05 -10.83 29.07
CA THR A 64 -5.89 -11.78 28.37
C THR A 64 -5.09 -13.05 28.09
N VAL A 65 -5.64 -14.22 28.40
CA VAL A 65 -5.01 -15.53 28.19
C VAL A 65 -4.58 -15.75 26.73
N THR A 66 -5.35 -15.23 25.78
CA THR A 66 -5.01 -15.23 24.34
C THR A 66 -5.58 -13.96 23.69
N PRO A 67 -4.81 -12.85 23.60
CA PRO A 67 -5.30 -11.63 22.98
C PRO A 67 -5.59 -11.86 21.48
N PRO A 68 -6.66 -11.27 20.93
CA PRO A 68 -6.92 -11.35 19.51
C PRO A 68 -5.84 -10.56 18.74
N LEU A 69 -5.27 -11.20 17.70
CA LEU A 69 -4.22 -10.63 16.86
C LEU A 69 -4.80 -10.06 15.54
N PRO A 70 -4.18 -9.02 14.94
CA PRO A 70 -2.97 -8.34 15.41
C PRO A 70 -3.23 -7.43 16.62
N LEU A 71 -2.23 -7.30 17.48
CA LEU A 71 -2.21 -6.33 18.58
C LEU A 71 -1.38 -5.11 18.15
N VAL A 72 -1.98 -3.93 18.19
CA VAL A 72 -1.27 -2.66 17.95
C VAL A 72 -0.98 -2.01 19.31
N LEU A 73 0.30 -1.84 19.65
CA LEU A 73 0.74 -1.17 20.86
C LEU A 73 1.20 0.25 20.54
N PHE A 74 0.69 1.23 21.27
CA PHE A 74 1.04 2.64 21.11
C PHE A 74 2.19 3.04 22.04
N PRO A 75 2.89 4.17 21.76
CA PRO A 75 3.98 4.67 22.61
C PRO A 75 3.57 4.95 24.06
N ASP A 76 2.29 5.24 24.31
CA ASP A 76 1.74 5.44 25.65
C ASP A 76 1.44 4.11 26.40
N GLY A 77 1.82 2.97 25.83
CA GLY A 77 1.63 1.64 26.41
C GLY A 77 0.22 1.08 26.21
N THR A 78 -0.71 1.83 25.61
CA THR A 78 -2.08 1.33 25.40
C THR A 78 -2.13 0.31 24.26
N PRO A 79 -2.82 -0.83 24.47
CA PRO A 79 -3.06 -1.81 23.41
C PRO A 79 -4.36 -1.53 22.64
N LEU A 80 -4.36 -1.90 21.37
CA LEU A 80 -5.55 -2.01 20.53
C LEU A 80 -5.55 -3.38 19.84
N ALA A 81 -6.42 -4.27 20.29
CA ALA A 81 -6.44 -5.67 19.86
C ALA A 81 -7.39 -5.90 18.68
N ALA A 82 -6.90 -6.57 17.64
CA ALA A 82 -7.54 -6.84 16.35
C ALA A 82 -8.38 -5.65 15.79
N PRO A 83 -7.82 -4.43 15.68
CA PRO A 83 -8.60 -3.26 15.29
C PRO A 83 -9.09 -3.31 13.85
N SER A 84 -10.24 -2.69 13.61
CA SER A 84 -10.62 -2.26 12.27
C SER A 84 -9.73 -1.12 11.78
N ILE A 85 -9.70 -0.90 10.45
CA ILE A 85 -8.98 0.24 9.85
C ILE A 85 -9.49 1.58 10.42
N ALA A 86 -10.79 1.70 10.63
CA ALA A 86 -11.41 2.91 11.19
C ALA A 86 -10.94 3.16 12.64
N GLN A 87 -10.94 2.13 13.48
CA GLN A 87 -10.47 2.23 14.87
C GLN A 87 -9.00 2.63 14.95
N LEU A 88 -8.15 2.04 14.11
CA LEU A 88 -6.74 2.40 14.06
C LEU A 88 -6.56 3.85 13.55
N ALA A 89 -7.27 4.25 12.49
CA ALA A 89 -7.20 5.59 11.94
C ALA A 89 -7.63 6.67 12.96
N GLU A 90 -8.74 6.44 13.67
CA GLU A 90 -9.22 7.32 14.74
C GLU A 90 -8.19 7.43 15.87
N ARG A 91 -7.62 6.30 16.30
CA ARG A 91 -6.60 6.28 17.35
C ARG A 91 -5.32 7.03 16.97
N LEU A 92 -5.01 7.09 15.69
CA LEU A 92 -3.89 7.85 15.12
C LEU A 92 -4.20 9.35 14.96
N GLY A 93 -5.43 9.79 15.27
CA GLY A 93 -5.85 11.18 15.11
C GLY A 93 -6.07 11.59 13.66
N LEU A 94 -6.31 10.64 12.74
CA LEU A 94 -6.64 10.97 11.36
C LEU A 94 -8.06 11.57 11.31
N HIS A 95 -8.21 12.73 10.67
CA HIS A 95 -9.51 13.41 10.55
C HIS A 95 -10.50 12.53 9.78
N THR A 96 -11.56 12.06 10.43
CA THR A 96 -12.59 11.19 9.84
C THR A 96 -13.92 11.88 9.62
N ARG A 97 -14.08 13.11 10.14
CA ARG A 97 -15.28 13.95 10.02
C ARG A 97 -14.92 15.30 9.43
N ALA A 98 -15.77 15.79 8.54
CA ALA A 98 -15.61 17.10 7.93
C ALA A 98 -15.78 18.22 8.96
N GLU A 99 -14.94 19.26 8.89
CA GLU A 99 -15.06 20.44 9.74
C GLU A 99 -16.27 21.31 9.36
N LYS A 100 -16.66 21.28 8.08
CA LYS A 100 -17.73 22.10 7.54
C LYS A 100 -18.76 21.22 6.80
N PRO A 101 -20.04 21.61 6.82
CA PRO A 101 -21.05 20.95 6.00
C PRO A 101 -20.96 21.36 4.51
N PHE A 102 -20.16 22.38 4.19
CA PHE A 102 -20.06 22.97 2.86
C PHE A 102 -18.62 23.37 2.47
N TYR A 103 -18.26 23.14 1.21
CA TYR A 103 -16.99 23.53 0.60
C TYR A 103 -17.21 24.08 -0.82
N ASP A 104 -16.34 24.97 -1.29
CA ASP A 104 -16.38 25.39 -2.69
C ASP A 104 -15.99 24.22 -3.61
N LEU A 105 -14.98 23.44 -3.19
CA LEU A 105 -14.44 22.31 -3.94
C LEU A 105 -14.31 21.06 -3.06
N VAL A 106 -14.99 19.98 -3.46
CA VAL A 106 -14.77 18.64 -2.92
C VAL A 106 -13.97 17.83 -3.94
N ILE A 107 -12.97 17.09 -3.46
CA ILE A 107 -12.13 16.23 -4.29
C ILE A 107 -12.21 14.81 -3.74
N ALA A 108 -12.73 13.87 -4.53
CA ALA A 108 -12.82 12.47 -4.17
C ALA A 108 -11.58 11.71 -4.68
N GLY A 109 -10.67 11.35 -3.77
CA GLY A 109 -9.44 10.60 -4.02
C GLY A 109 -8.18 11.46 -3.93
N ALA A 110 -7.21 11.03 -3.13
CA ALA A 110 -5.93 11.70 -2.91
C ALA A 110 -4.76 11.03 -3.66
N GLY A 111 -4.99 10.54 -4.88
CA GLY A 111 -3.92 10.23 -5.82
C GLY A 111 -3.21 11.50 -6.33
N PRO A 112 -2.21 11.38 -7.22
CA PRO A 112 -1.52 12.54 -7.78
C PRO A 112 -2.46 13.58 -8.42
N ALA A 113 -3.52 13.13 -9.09
CA ALA A 113 -4.53 14.00 -9.69
C ALA A 113 -5.29 14.82 -8.63
N GLY A 114 -5.81 14.16 -7.58
CA GLY A 114 -6.55 14.84 -6.53
C GLY A 114 -5.68 15.73 -5.64
N LEU A 115 -4.44 15.30 -5.36
CA LEU A 115 -3.47 16.12 -4.63
C LEU A 115 -3.10 17.39 -5.41
N ALA A 116 -2.88 17.28 -6.73
CA ALA A 116 -2.65 18.45 -7.57
C ALA A 116 -3.88 19.38 -7.60
N ALA A 117 -5.08 18.82 -7.80
CA ALA A 117 -6.31 19.59 -7.78
C ALA A 117 -6.54 20.31 -6.44
N ALA A 118 -6.18 19.67 -5.32
CA ALA A 118 -6.31 20.26 -3.99
C ALA A 118 -5.39 21.48 -3.82
N VAL A 119 -4.13 21.36 -4.24
CA VAL A 119 -3.16 22.46 -4.20
C VAL A 119 -3.63 23.64 -5.05
N TYR A 120 -4.05 23.38 -6.30
CA TYR A 120 -4.49 24.43 -7.21
C TYR A 120 -5.83 25.07 -6.79
N GLY A 121 -6.79 24.27 -6.31
CA GLY A 121 -8.07 24.80 -5.84
C GLY A 121 -7.89 25.72 -4.64
N ALA A 122 -7.12 25.29 -3.64
CA ALA A 122 -6.89 26.08 -2.44
C ALA A 122 -5.97 27.30 -2.68
N SER A 123 -5.03 27.23 -3.63
CA SER A 123 -4.19 28.41 -3.96
C SER A 123 -4.99 29.57 -4.56
N GLU A 124 -6.11 29.27 -5.22
CA GLU A 124 -7.05 30.27 -5.73
C GLU A 124 -8.11 30.72 -4.70
N GLY A 125 -7.98 30.28 -3.44
CA GLY A 125 -8.83 30.70 -2.34
C GLY A 125 -10.12 29.90 -2.16
N LEU A 126 -10.29 28.76 -2.86
CA LEU A 126 -11.45 27.89 -2.68
C LEU A 126 -11.37 27.15 -1.35
N GLY A 127 -12.44 27.18 -0.56
CA GLY A 127 -12.63 26.26 0.55
C GLY A 127 -12.64 24.83 0.03
N THR A 128 -11.55 24.09 0.27
CA THR A 128 -11.27 22.81 -0.39
C THR A 128 -11.16 21.67 0.61
N VAL A 129 -11.85 20.56 0.34
CA VAL A 129 -11.68 19.29 1.06
C VAL A 129 -11.25 18.17 0.11
N LEU A 130 -10.22 17.43 0.52
CA LEU A 130 -9.68 16.27 -0.17
C LEU A 130 -10.04 15.01 0.61
N ILE A 131 -10.88 14.15 0.03
CA ILE A 131 -11.44 12.97 0.70
C ILE A 131 -10.72 11.71 0.20
N GLU A 132 -10.12 10.95 1.11
CA GLU A 132 -9.34 9.75 0.79
C GLU A 132 -9.68 8.57 1.70
N ARG A 133 -9.92 7.40 1.09
CA ARG A 133 -10.40 6.17 1.74
C ARG A 133 -9.32 5.20 2.21
N GLU A 134 -8.10 5.27 1.66
CA GLU A 134 -6.91 4.47 2.06
C GLU A 134 -5.67 5.27 2.54
N ALA A 135 -5.08 6.08 1.68
CA ALA A 135 -3.93 6.91 2.04
C ALA A 135 -3.62 7.89 0.91
N PRO A 136 -3.14 9.10 1.22
CA PRO A 136 -2.63 10.00 0.19
C PRO A 136 -1.54 9.33 -0.67
N GLY A 137 -1.52 9.68 -1.95
CA GLY A 137 -0.63 9.11 -2.97
C GLY A 137 -1.32 8.13 -3.90
N GLY A 138 -2.46 7.54 -3.50
CA GLY A 138 -3.18 6.55 -4.30
C GLY A 138 -2.26 5.41 -4.77
N GLN A 139 -2.42 4.97 -6.02
CA GLN A 139 -1.57 3.94 -6.63
C GLN A 139 -0.09 4.36 -6.70
N ALA A 140 0.18 5.61 -7.07
CA ALA A 140 1.55 6.12 -7.17
C ALA A 140 2.27 6.05 -5.82
N GLY A 141 1.55 6.27 -4.71
CA GLY A 141 2.05 6.18 -3.34
C GLY A 141 2.72 4.85 -3.00
N THR A 142 2.34 3.78 -3.70
CA THR A 142 2.91 2.44 -3.51
C THR A 142 4.22 2.23 -4.28
N SER A 143 4.58 3.09 -5.23
CA SER A 143 5.82 2.90 -6.00
C SER A 143 7.05 3.09 -5.11
N SER A 144 7.96 2.12 -5.11
CA SER A 144 9.25 2.20 -4.41
C SER A 144 10.09 3.38 -4.91
N ARG A 145 10.02 3.64 -6.22
CA ARG A 145 10.74 4.72 -6.89
C ARG A 145 9.97 5.17 -8.13
N ILE A 146 10.04 6.47 -8.41
CA ILE A 146 9.49 7.14 -9.58
C ILE A 146 10.58 8.02 -10.15
N GLU A 147 11.09 7.67 -11.32
CA GLU A 147 12.16 8.43 -12.01
C GLU A 147 11.64 9.33 -13.13
N ASN A 148 10.39 9.16 -13.53
CA ASN A 148 9.76 9.87 -14.65
C ASN A 148 8.76 10.94 -14.20
N TYR A 149 8.88 11.46 -12.97
CA TYR A 149 8.08 12.60 -12.51
C TYR A 149 8.88 13.90 -12.70
N LEU A 150 8.36 14.78 -13.56
CA LEU A 150 9.02 16.05 -13.90
C LEU A 150 9.31 16.89 -12.64
N GLY A 151 10.47 17.50 -12.58
CA GLY A 151 10.90 18.33 -11.45
C GLY A 151 11.67 17.58 -10.36
N PHE A 152 11.83 16.26 -10.48
CA PHE A 152 12.59 15.43 -9.53
C PHE A 152 13.73 14.70 -10.26
N PRO A 153 14.87 15.38 -10.51
CA PRO A 153 15.96 14.83 -11.32
C PRO A 153 16.61 13.57 -10.72
N GLN A 154 16.54 13.39 -9.40
CA GLN A 154 17.05 12.20 -8.72
C GLN A 154 15.98 11.11 -8.54
N GLY A 155 14.76 11.33 -9.05
CA GLY A 155 13.58 10.56 -8.70
C GLY A 155 13.18 10.73 -7.24
N LEU A 156 12.08 10.07 -6.86
CA LEU A 156 11.58 10.01 -5.48
C LEU A 156 10.70 8.78 -5.30
N SER A 157 10.40 8.40 -4.05
CA SER A 157 9.40 7.36 -3.80
C SER A 157 7.98 7.90 -3.98
N GLY A 158 7.03 7.00 -4.23
CA GLY A 158 5.61 7.35 -4.28
C GLY A 158 5.11 7.99 -2.99
N ALA A 159 5.50 7.41 -1.85
CA ALA A 159 5.17 7.94 -0.54
C ALA A 159 5.73 9.36 -0.35
N GLU A 160 6.99 9.59 -0.74
CA GLU A 160 7.58 10.92 -0.65
C GLU A 160 6.83 11.96 -1.50
N LEU A 161 6.46 11.59 -2.73
CA LEU A 161 5.65 12.45 -3.60
C LEU A 161 4.34 12.83 -2.91
N ALA A 162 3.63 11.85 -2.35
CA ALA A 162 2.37 12.06 -1.64
C ALA A 162 2.54 12.96 -0.41
N ARG A 163 3.56 12.73 0.42
CA ARG A 163 3.82 13.53 1.63
C ARG A 163 4.08 14.99 1.30
N ARG A 164 4.93 15.24 0.30
CA ARG A 164 5.26 16.59 -0.16
C ARG A 164 4.00 17.31 -0.65
N ALA A 165 3.16 16.62 -1.42
CA ALA A 165 1.91 17.18 -1.92
C ALA A 165 0.89 17.45 -0.81
N VAL A 166 0.70 16.54 0.15
CA VAL A 166 -0.16 16.76 1.33
C VAL A 166 0.33 17.94 2.16
N THR A 167 1.65 18.03 2.39
CA THR A 167 2.27 19.17 3.10
C THR A 167 1.98 20.49 2.37
N GLN A 168 2.08 20.49 1.03
CA GLN A 168 1.77 21.67 0.23
C GLN A 168 0.29 22.03 0.29
N ALA A 169 -0.62 21.06 0.18
CA ALA A 169 -2.06 21.27 0.28
C ALA A 169 -2.44 21.84 1.67
N GLY A 170 -1.89 21.28 2.76
CA GLY A 170 -2.12 21.78 4.11
C GLY A 170 -1.66 23.22 4.33
N ARG A 171 -0.58 23.66 3.67
CA ARG A 171 -0.14 25.08 3.72
C ARG A 171 -1.15 26.06 3.13
N PHE A 172 -2.01 25.61 2.21
CA PHE A 172 -3.10 26.40 1.65
C PHE A 172 -4.43 26.20 2.41
N GLY A 173 -4.43 25.45 3.52
CA GLY A 173 -5.64 25.21 4.31
C GLY A 173 -6.59 24.16 3.73
N VAL A 174 -6.09 23.27 2.85
CA VAL A 174 -6.86 22.10 2.40
C VAL A 174 -7.12 21.19 3.58
N GLU A 175 -8.39 20.85 3.79
CA GLU A 175 -8.77 19.81 4.72
C GLU A 175 -8.59 18.43 4.08
N VAL A 176 -7.90 17.52 4.76
CA VAL A 176 -7.70 16.14 4.29
C VAL A 176 -8.54 15.20 5.15
N LEU A 177 -9.59 14.66 4.54
CA LEU A 177 -10.58 13.83 5.21
C LEU A 177 -10.33 12.34 4.90
N ARG A 178 -10.19 11.54 5.95
CA ARG A 178 -10.01 10.10 5.92
C ARG A 178 -11.35 9.37 5.85
N GLN A 179 -12.01 9.45 4.69
CA GLN A 179 -13.32 8.86 4.49
C GLN A 179 -13.50 8.34 3.05
N GLU A 180 -14.47 7.47 2.84
CA GLU A 180 -14.89 7.01 1.51
C GLU A 180 -16.11 7.75 1.03
N VAL A 181 -16.04 8.25 -0.21
CA VAL A 181 -17.21 8.77 -0.94
C VAL A 181 -17.95 7.59 -1.56
N VAL A 182 -19.23 7.44 -1.23
CA VAL A 182 -20.07 6.32 -1.67
C VAL A 182 -21.23 6.75 -2.57
N GLY A 183 -21.44 8.05 -2.74
CA GLY A 183 -22.47 8.57 -3.62
C GLY A 183 -22.32 10.06 -3.89
N VAL A 184 -22.94 10.51 -4.98
CA VAL A 184 -23.13 11.91 -5.26
C VAL A 184 -24.51 12.11 -5.89
N ARG A 185 -25.17 13.20 -5.52
CA ARG A 185 -26.41 13.65 -6.16
C ARG A 185 -26.32 15.12 -6.55
N ARG A 186 -26.98 15.46 -7.65
CA ARG A 186 -27.11 16.82 -8.15
C ARG A 186 -28.24 17.54 -7.42
N ALA A 187 -27.96 18.73 -6.89
CA ALA A 187 -28.92 19.58 -6.20
C ALA A 187 -28.64 21.03 -6.59
N ASP A 188 -28.90 21.38 -7.85
CA ASP A 188 -28.42 22.62 -8.45
C ASP A 188 -28.77 23.87 -7.64
N PRO A 189 -27.82 24.81 -7.47
CA PRO A 189 -26.50 24.88 -8.13
C PRO A 189 -25.39 24.03 -7.47
N TYR A 190 -25.74 23.14 -6.54
CA TYR A 190 -24.79 22.38 -5.72
C TYR A 190 -24.67 20.89 -6.13
N ARG A 191 -23.68 20.24 -5.55
CA ARG A 191 -23.53 18.78 -5.48
C ARG A 191 -23.53 18.36 -4.03
N ILE A 192 -24.17 17.22 -3.74
CA ILE A 192 -24.18 16.64 -2.40
C ILE A 192 -23.49 15.29 -2.47
N VAL A 193 -22.39 15.18 -1.73
CA VAL A 193 -21.50 14.02 -1.68
C VAL A 193 -21.82 13.24 -0.41
N THR A 194 -22.14 11.96 -0.57
CA THR A 194 -22.45 11.05 0.54
C THR A 194 -21.20 10.25 0.91
N LEU A 195 -20.89 10.24 2.20
CA LEU A 195 -19.78 9.51 2.80
C LEU A 195 -20.24 8.14 3.30
N ALA A 196 -19.31 7.20 3.47
CA ALA A 196 -19.62 5.82 3.87
C ALA A 196 -20.27 5.69 5.26
N ASP A 197 -20.08 6.68 6.13
CA ASP A 197 -20.74 6.78 7.44
C ASP A 197 -22.15 7.40 7.37
N GLY A 198 -22.62 7.74 6.17
CA GLY A 198 -23.91 8.37 5.91
C GLY A 198 -23.90 9.89 6.03
N ALA A 199 -22.77 10.52 6.39
CA ALA A 199 -22.68 11.97 6.40
C ALA A 199 -22.74 12.54 4.98
N GLU A 200 -23.28 13.75 4.84
CA GLU A 200 -23.35 14.46 3.56
C GLU A 200 -22.51 15.74 3.62
N ILE A 201 -21.77 16.01 2.54
CA ILE A 201 -21.04 17.27 2.30
C ILE A 201 -21.63 17.93 1.07
N ALA A 202 -22.02 19.20 1.17
CA ALA A 202 -22.45 20.01 0.04
C ALA A 202 -21.27 20.77 -0.58
N CYS A 203 -21.30 20.97 -1.90
CA CYS A 203 -20.28 21.76 -2.59
C CYS A 203 -20.75 22.42 -3.88
N HIS A 204 -20.00 23.43 -4.35
CA HIS A 204 -20.19 24.00 -5.69
C HIS A 204 -19.64 23.07 -6.78
N ALA A 205 -18.43 22.56 -6.59
CA ALA A 205 -17.77 21.67 -7.56
C ALA A 205 -17.25 20.39 -6.90
N LEU A 206 -17.35 19.28 -7.66
CA LEU A 206 -16.77 17.99 -7.30
C LEU A 206 -15.75 17.56 -8.36
N ILE A 207 -14.53 17.25 -7.94
CA ILE A 207 -13.54 16.57 -8.78
C ILE A 207 -13.48 15.10 -8.39
N VAL A 208 -13.73 14.22 -9.36
CA VAL A 208 -13.58 12.76 -9.20
C VAL A 208 -12.16 12.37 -9.60
N ALA A 209 -11.32 12.11 -8.60
CA ALA A 209 -9.92 11.69 -8.75
C ALA A 209 -9.67 10.31 -8.11
N THR A 210 -10.69 9.44 -8.13
CA THR A 210 -10.71 8.14 -7.43
C THR A 210 -9.81 7.08 -8.06
N GLY A 211 -9.24 7.38 -9.23
CA GLY A 211 -8.27 6.54 -9.91
C GLY A 211 -8.81 5.14 -10.20
N VAL A 212 -7.95 4.15 -10.00
CA VAL A 212 -8.20 2.75 -10.32
C VAL A 212 -7.80 1.86 -9.14
N SER A 213 -8.41 0.68 -9.04
CA SER A 213 -7.95 -0.38 -8.14
C SER A 213 -7.45 -1.57 -8.91
N TYR A 214 -6.45 -2.25 -8.36
CA TYR A 214 -5.99 -3.51 -8.94
C TYR A 214 -7.17 -4.43 -9.17
N ARG A 215 -7.26 -4.96 -10.39
CA ARG A 215 -8.11 -6.11 -10.65
C ARG A 215 -7.56 -7.25 -9.81
N THR A 216 -8.41 -7.90 -9.01
CA THR A 216 -8.01 -9.14 -8.36
C THR A 216 -8.05 -10.27 -9.39
N LEU A 217 -7.17 -11.26 -9.23
CA LEU A 217 -7.17 -12.50 -10.00
C LEU A 217 -7.77 -13.62 -9.14
N ASP A 218 -8.90 -13.35 -8.51
CA ASP A 218 -9.54 -14.30 -7.60
C ASP A 218 -10.05 -15.54 -8.34
N GLU A 219 -10.21 -15.44 -9.66
CA GLU A 219 -10.46 -16.57 -10.56
C GLU A 219 -9.31 -17.59 -10.62
N ILE A 220 -8.08 -17.22 -10.23
CA ILE A 220 -6.95 -18.14 -10.17
C ILE A 220 -7.06 -18.99 -8.90
N PRO A 221 -7.05 -20.34 -9.01
CA PRO A 221 -7.14 -21.21 -7.84
C PRO A 221 -6.07 -20.89 -6.79
N GLY A 222 -6.50 -20.75 -5.53
CA GLY A 222 -5.66 -20.43 -4.38
C GLY A 222 -5.36 -18.93 -4.17
N MET A 223 -5.56 -18.07 -5.19
CA MET A 223 -5.18 -16.65 -5.13
C MET A 223 -5.91 -15.89 -4.01
N ALA A 224 -7.24 -15.97 -3.97
CA ALA A 224 -8.06 -15.27 -2.98
C ALA A 224 -7.78 -15.76 -1.55
N ARG A 225 -7.60 -17.08 -1.38
CA ARG A 225 -7.36 -17.71 -0.07
C ARG A 225 -6.02 -17.31 0.55
N LEU A 226 -4.99 -17.12 -0.28
CA LEU A 226 -3.64 -16.79 0.18
C LEU A 226 -3.33 -15.29 0.12
N ASN A 227 -4.33 -14.45 -0.20
CA ASN A 227 -4.19 -13.00 -0.20
C ASN A 227 -3.94 -12.48 1.23
N GLY A 228 -2.80 -11.81 1.42
CA GLY A 228 -2.28 -11.42 2.74
C GLY A 228 -1.45 -12.51 3.44
N CYS A 229 -1.39 -13.73 2.87
CA CYS A 229 -0.67 -14.89 3.40
C CYS A 229 0.48 -15.32 2.46
N GLY A 230 1.22 -14.34 1.92
CA GLY A 230 2.28 -14.56 0.93
C GLY A 230 1.90 -14.19 -0.50
N VAL A 231 0.62 -13.94 -0.78
CA VAL A 231 0.15 -13.29 -2.01
C VAL A 231 -0.27 -11.86 -1.68
N TYR A 232 0.21 -10.88 -2.45
CA TYR A 232 -0.08 -9.47 -2.21
C TYR A 232 -0.38 -8.72 -3.50
N TYR A 233 -1.37 -7.84 -3.47
CA TYR A 233 -1.68 -6.94 -4.59
C TYR A 233 -1.00 -5.59 -4.39
N GLY A 234 -0.26 -5.15 -5.38
CA GLY A 234 0.52 -3.93 -5.34
C GLY A 234 1.74 -4.02 -4.42
N ALA A 235 2.20 -2.84 -4.00
CA ALA A 235 3.45 -2.69 -3.30
C ALA A 235 3.29 -2.94 -1.80
N ALA A 236 3.21 -4.21 -1.46
CA ALA A 236 3.56 -4.71 -0.13
C ALA A 236 5.07 -4.51 0.15
N LEU A 237 5.59 -3.28 -0.04
CA LEU A 237 6.91 -2.84 0.39
C LEU A 237 7.06 -3.03 1.91
N SER A 238 5.94 -2.89 2.64
CA SER A 238 5.78 -3.25 4.05
C SER A 238 6.14 -4.71 4.37
N GLU A 239 6.17 -5.59 3.36
CA GLU A 239 6.56 -6.99 3.49
C GLU A 239 7.99 -7.27 3.02
N ALA A 240 8.66 -6.37 2.29
CA ALA A 240 9.94 -6.67 1.65
C ALA A 240 11.02 -7.17 2.63
N ALA A 241 11.05 -6.60 3.84
CA ALA A 241 11.96 -7.04 4.90
C ALA A 241 11.72 -8.50 5.35
N ASN A 242 10.48 -9.00 5.28
CA ASN A 242 10.11 -10.38 5.62
C ASN A 242 10.60 -11.41 4.59
N TYR A 243 11.04 -10.93 3.42
CA TYR A 243 11.53 -11.75 2.31
C TYR A 243 13.05 -11.77 2.20
N ARG A 244 13.77 -11.29 3.22
CA ARG A 244 15.23 -11.35 3.25
C ARG A 244 15.72 -12.79 3.09
N GLY A 245 16.56 -13.04 2.10
CA GLY A 245 17.10 -14.38 1.81
C GLY A 245 16.10 -15.37 1.21
N GLN A 246 14.90 -14.94 0.81
CA GLN A 246 13.86 -15.79 0.22
C GLN A 246 13.72 -15.57 -1.30
N ASP A 247 12.96 -16.45 -1.96
CA ASP A 247 12.64 -16.33 -3.39
C ASP A 247 11.28 -15.65 -3.58
N VAL A 248 11.28 -14.55 -4.35
CA VAL A 248 10.10 -13.69 -4.58
C VAL A 248 9.73 -13.66 -6.05
N TYR A 249 8.42 -13.69 -6.33
CA TYR A 249 7.85 -13.57 -7.66
C TYR A 249 7.03 -12.30 -7.78
N ILE A 250 7.20 -11.58 -8.89
CA ILE A 250 6.49 -10.34 -9.18
C ILE A 250 5.75 -10.53 -10.50
N VAL A 251 4.45 -10.26 -10.53
CA VAL A 251 3.62 -10.36 -11.74
C VAL A 251 3.36 -8.97 -12.27
N GLY A 252 3.83 -8.66 -13.49
CA GLY A 252 3.56 -7.39 -14.15
C GLY A 252 4.58 -7.06 -15.24
N GLY A 253 4.16 -6.26 -16.23
CA GLY A 253 4.98 -5.89 -17.39
C GLY A 253 5.19 -4.39 -17.55
N ALA A 254 4.91 -3.60 -16.51
CA ALA A 254 4.97 -2.14 -16.53
C ALA A 254 5.94 -1.59 -15.47
N ASN A 255 6.18 -0.28 -15.48
CA ASN A 255 7.17 0.38 -14.61
C ASN A 255 7.04 0.03 -13.12
N SER A 256 5.83 -0.01 -12.57
CA SER A 256 5.63 -0.35 -11.16
C SER A 256 6.15 -1.75 -10.80
N ALA A 257 5.95 -2.73 -11.68
CA ALA A 257 6.45 -4.09 -11.48
C ALA A 257 7.99 -4.15 -11.55
N GLY A 258 8.59 -3.42 -12.49
CA GLY A 258 10.05 -3.33 -12.60
C GLY A 258 10.68 -2.62 -11.39
N GLN A 259 10.10 -1.52 -10.93
CA GLN A 259 10.58 -0.80 -9.74
C GLN A 259 10.41 -1.63 -8.46
N ALA A 260 9.35 -2.43 -8.37
CA ALA A 260 9.22 -3.42 -7.31
C ALA A 260 10.33 -4.49 -7.40
N ALA A 261 10.63 -5.01 -8.59
CA ALA A 261 11.69 -6.00 -8.75
C ALA A 261 13.07 -5.48 -8.31
N MET A 262 13.41 -4.25 -8.70
CA MET A 262 14.61 -3.56 -8.24
C MET A 262 14.64 -3.44 -6.70
N TYR A 263 13.51 -3.05 -6.10
CA TYR A 263 13.41 -2.88 -4.65
C TYR A 263 13.59 -4.21 -3.91
N PHE A 264 12.85 -5.26 -4.31
CA PHE A 264 12.96 -6.58 -3.70
C PHE A 264 14.34 -7.22 -3.88
N ALA A 265 15.06 -6.90 -4.96
CA ALA A 265 16.42 -7.41 -5.18
C ALA A 265 17.43 -6.96 -4.13
N SER A 266 17.11 -5.92 -3.34
CA SER A 266 17.92 -5.47 -2.20
C SER A 266 17.69 -6.30 -0.92
N TYR A 267 16.68 -7.18 -0.90
CA TYR A 267 16.30 -7.99 0.26
C TYR A 267 16.32 -9.49 -0.05
N ALA A 268 15.63 -9.87 -1.12
CA ALA A 268 15.41 -11.25 -1.51
C ALA A 268 16.70 -11.92 -2.02
N ARG A 269 16.78 -13.25 -1.85
CA ARG A 269 17.84 -14.06 -2.46
C ARG A 269 17.73 -14.05 -3.98
N ARG A 270 16.51 -14.12 -4.49
CA ARG A 270 16.18 -14.09 -5.92
C ARG A 270 14.83 -13.44 -6.15
N VAL A 271 14.74 -12.65 -7.22
CA VAL A 271 13.50 -12.05 -7.69
C VAL A 271 13.20 -12.52 -9.11
N THR A 272 12.01 -13.03 -9.35
CA THR A 272 11.56 -13.44 -10.68
C THR A 272 10.38 -12.57 -11.12
N LEU A 273 10.58 -11.78 -12.17
CA LEU A 273 9.55 -10.95 -12.80
C LEU A 273 8.84 -11.74 -13.90
N LEU A 274 7.56 -12.04 -13.68
CA LEU A 274 6.66 -12.73 -14.60
C LEU A 274 5.89 -11.69 -15.42
N ALA A 275 6.05 -11.73 -16.74
CA ALA A 275 5.34 -10.85 -17.66
C ALA A 275 4.62 -11.64 -18.76
N ARG A 276 3.34 -11.35 -18.97
CA ARG A 276 2.50 -12.03 -20.00
C ARG A 276 2.90 -11.67 -21.44
N SER A 277 3.71 -10.64 -21.62
CA SER A 277 4.15 -10.10 -22.90
C SER A 277 5.55 -9.53 -22.74
N PRO A 278 6.27 -9.24 -23.83
CA PRO A 278 7.58 -8.61 -23.75
C PRO A 278 7.54 -7.30 -22.96
N LEU A 279 8.52 -7.08 -22.07
CA LEU A 279 8.60 -5.90 -21.21
C LEU A 279 8.63 -4.61 -22.01
N SER A 280 9.20 -4.64 -23.22
CA SER A 280 9.27 -3.50 -24.13
C SER A 280 7.92 -2.89 -24.51
N LYS A 281 6.81 -3.60 -24.32
CA LYS A 281 5.45 -3.08 -24.57
C LYS A 281 4.91 -2.17 -23.48
N GLY A 282 5.38 -2.30 -22.23
CA GLY A 282 4.77 -1.62 -21.07
C GLY A 282 5.76 -1.00 -20.10
N MET A 283 7.05 -1.34 -20.20
CA MET A 283 8.09 -0.87 -19.31
C MET A 283 9.06 0.05 -20.06
N SER A 284 9.44 1.15 -19.42
CA SER A 284 10.41 2.11 -19.95
C SER A 284 11.78 1.46 -20.17
N ARG A 285 12.44 1.82 -21.27
CA ARG A 285 13.71 1.20 -21.70
C ARG A 285 14.79 1.22 -20.62
N TYR A 286 14.98 2.35 -19.94
CA TYR A 286 16.00 2.49 -18.88
C TYR A 286 15.84 1.43 -17.78
N LEU A 287 14.59 1.11 -17.42
CA LEU A 287 14.29 0.18 -16.34
C LEU A 287 14.52 -1.26 -16.80
N ILE A 288 14.19 -1.58 -18.06
CA ILE A 288 14.53 -2.89 -18.66
C ILE A 288 16.05 -3.10 -18.62
N ASP A 289 16.83 -2.08 -19.00
CA ASP A 289 18.29 -2.15 -19.00
C ASP A 289 18.85 -2.31 -17.56
N GLN A 290 18.29 -1.60 -16.57
CA GLN A 290 18.66 -1.76 -15.16
C GLN A 290 18.34 -3.15 -14.60
N LEU A 291 17.16 -3.69 -14.89
CA LEU A 291 16.76 -5.03 -14.45
C LEU A 291 17.72 -6.11 -14.99
N ALA A 292 18.13 -5.99 -16.26
CA ALA A 292 19.06 -6.92 -16.89
C ALA A 292 20.47 -6.88 -16.27
N ALA A 293 20.85 -5.77 -15.65
CA ALA A 293 22.16 -5.60 -15.02
C ALA A 293 22.25 -6.22 -13.61
N ILE A 294 21.13 -6.64 -13.01
CA ILE A 294 21.10 -7.19 -11.64
C ILE A 294 21.06 -8.73 -11.67
N PRO A 295 22.11 -9.43 -11.19
CA PRO A 295 22.19 -10.89 -11.27
C PRO A 295 21.13 -11.66 -10.48
N THR A 296 20.57 -11.05 -9.43
CA THR A 296 19.53 -11.65 -8.58
C THR A 296 18.13 -11.55 -9.19
N ILE A 297 17.95 -10.78 -10.26
CA ILE A 297 16.69 -10.61 -10.98
C ILE A 297 16.66 -11.54 -12.20
N ARG A 298 15.55 -12.25 -12.38
CA ARG A 298 15.24 -13.01 -13.59
C ARG A 298 13.94 -12.50 -14.20
N VAL A 299 13.88 -12.40 -15.51
CA VAL A 299 12.67 -12.00 -16.24
C VAL A 299 12.15 -13.19 -17.03
N TRP A 300 10.91 -13.58 -16.79
CA TRP A 300 10.20 -14.62 -17.54
C TRP A 300 9.06 -13.97 -18.33
N GLU A 301 9.36 -13.67 -19.58
CA GLU A 301 8.37 -13.18 -20.55
C GLU A 301 7.52 -14.35 -21.07
N GLY A 302 6.28 -14.04 -21.43
CA GLY A 302 5.28 -15.05 -21.80
C GLY A 302 4.86 -15.96 -20.63
N ALA A 303 5.13 -15.58 -19.39
CA ALA A 303 4.76 -16.34 -18.20
C ALA A 303 3.55 -15.71 -17.48
N SER A 304 2.61 -16.55 -17.07
CA SER A 304 1.46 -16.19 -16.23
C SER A 304 1.32 -17.18 -15.07
N VAL A 305 0.76 -16.75 -13.96
CA VAL A 305 0.39 -17.64 -12.85
C VAL A 305 -0.89 -18.39 -13.24
N ARG A 306 -0.87 -19.72 -13.09
CA ARG A 306 -2.01 -20.61 -13.34
C ARG A 306 -2.73 -21.01 -12.05
N GLU A 307 -1.96 -21.22 -10.98
CA GLU A 307 -2.46 -21.67 -9.68
C GLU A 307 -1.47 -21.28 -8.58
N VAL A 308 -2.01 -20.99 -7.40
CA VAL A 308 -1.26 -20.65 -6.19
C VAL A 308 -1.44 -21.75 -5.15
N HIS A 309 -0.33 -22.26 -4.63
CA HIS A 309 -0.31 -23.39 -3.70
C HIS A 309 0.08 -22.95 -2.29
N GLY A 310 -0.53 -23.59 -1.29
CA GLY A 310 -0.28 -23.29 0.11
C GLY A 310 -1.39 -23.76 1.04
N GLY A 311 -1.07 -24.06 2.28
CA GLY A 311 -2.04 -24.29 3.35
C GLY A 311 -2.40 -22.96 4.01
N ASP A 312 -1.70 -22.62 5.09
CA ASP A 312 -1.86 -21.35 5.80
C ASP A 312 -1.13 -20.19 5.10
N ASN A 313 -0.08 -20.50 4.34
CA ASN A 313 0.74 -19.55 3.62
C ASN A 313 1.16 -20.09 2.24
N LEU A 314 1.58 -19.17 1.36
CA LEU A 314 2.13 -19.49 0.04
C LEU A 314 3.38 -20.37 0.14
N THR A 315 3.40 -21.45 -0.65
CA THR A 315 4.56 -22.36 -0.75
C THR A 315 5.05 -22.57 -2.18
N ALA A 316 4.16 -22.49 -3.19
CA ALA A 316 4.52 -22.66 -4.59
C ALA A 316 3.53 -21.98 -5.54
N ILE A 317 3.95 -21.77 -6.78
CA ILE A 317 3.09 -21.31 -7.88
C ILE A 317 3.25 -22.22 -9.10
N SER A 318 2.14 -22.48 -9.79
CA SER A 318 2.15 -23.10 -11.13
C SER A 318 2.10 -22.02 -12.20
N LEU A 319 2.81 -22.23 -13.30
CA LEU A 319 2.96 -21.26 -14.37
C LEU A 319 2.44 -21.79 -15.71
N CYS A 320 1.89 -20.89 -16.52
CA CYS A 320 1.45 -21.18 -17.87
C CYS A 320 1.90 -20.11 -18.88
N ARG A 321 1.88 -20.50 -20.15
CA ARG A 321 2.04 -19.64 -21.32
C ARG A 321 0.70 -18.97 -21.69
N PRO A 322 0.68 -17.97 -22.59
CA PRO A 322 -0.56 -17.28 -22.98
C PRO A 322 -1.59 -18.18 -23.66
N ASP A 323 -1.15 -19.29 -24.25
CA ASP A 323 -2.00 -20.33 -24.85
C ASP A 323 -2.59 -21.31 -23.81
N GLY A 324 -2.21 -21.19 -22.55
CA GLY A 324 -2.66 -22.05 -21.44
C GLY A 324 -1.78 -23.27 -21.17
N GLU A 325 -0.81 -23.57 -22.04
CA GLU A 325 0.13 -24.67 -21.84
C GLU A 325 1.05 -24.41 -20.64
N PRO A 326 1.54 -25.45 -19.94
CA PRO A 326 2.51 -25.28 -18.85
C PRO A 326 3.73 -24.47 -19.31
N TYR A 327 4.16 -23.50 -18.50
CA TYR A 327 5.44 -22.82 -18.71
C TYR A 327 6.59 -23.78 -18.36
N ASP A 328 7.83 -23.45 -18.74
CA ASP A 328 9.01 -24.17 -18.24
C ASP A 328 9.86 -23.21 -17.39
N PRO A 329 9.94 -23.39 -16.06
CA PRO A 329 9.37 -24.49 -15.26
C PRO A 329 7.86 -24.37 -15.03
N GLY A 330 7.14 -25.50 -15.04
CA GLY A 330 5.68 -25.52 -14.88
C GLY A 330 5.19 -25.25 -13.45
N ARG A 331 6.05 -25.50 -12.45
CA ARG A 331 5.81 -25.23 -11.03
C ARG A 331 7.11 -24.85 -10.34
N VAL A 332 7.04 -23.89 -9.43
CA VAL A 332 8.19 -23.41 -8.67
C VAL A 332 7.82 -23.15 -7.21
N GLU A 333 8.77 -23.37 -6.30
CA GLU A 333 8.65 -22.90 -4.93
C GLU A 333 8.66 -21.37 -4.91
N ALA A 334 7.79 -20.80 -4.09
CA ALA A 334 7.60 -19.37 -3.97
C ALA A 334 7.31 -19.01 -2.52
N SER A 335 8.10 -18.09 -1.96
CA SER A 335 7.84 -17.58 -0.61
C SER A 335 6.90 -16.38 -0.64
N GLY A 336 6.95 -15.59 -1.71
CA GLY A 336 6.13 -14.40 -1.90
C GLY A 336 5.73 -14.20 -3.37
N LEU A 337 4.50 -13.78 -3.60
CA LEU A 337 3.93 -13.43 -4.89
C LEU A 337 3.32 -12.03 -4.82
N PHE A 338 3.82 -11.10 -5.64
CA PHE A 338 3.39 -9.70 -5.65
C PHE A 338 2.79 -9.33 -7.01
N LEU A 339 1.54 -8.88 -7.04
CA LEU A 339 0.78 -8.63 -8.26
C LEU A 339 0.72 -7.13 -8.58
N PHE A 340 1.34 -6.74 -9.69
CA PHE A 340 1.33 -5.40 -10.27
C PHE A 340 0.61 -5.42 -11.63
N ILE A 341 -0.67 -5.78 -11.59
CA ILE A 341 -1.50 -6.02 -12.77
C ILE A 341 -2.45 -4.85 -13.07
N GLY A 342 -3.18 -4.96 -14.17
CA GLY A 342 -4.13 -3.93 -14.63
C GLY A 342 -5.17 -3.57 -13.57
N ALA A 343 -5.77 -2.40 -13.74
CA ALA A 343 -6.61 -1.79 -12.74
C ALA A 343 -7.96 -1.37 -13.32
N THR A 344 -9.02 -1.45 -12.49
CA THR A 344 -10.40 -1.10 -12.85
C THR A 344 -10.74 0.29 -12.30
N PRO A 345 -11.35 1.19 -13.08
CA PRO A 345 -11.80 2.49 -12.59
C PRO A 345 -12.78 2.37 -11.42
N ARG A 346 -12.67 3.27 -10.44
CA ARG A 346 -13.61 3.37 -9.31
C ARG A 346 -14.65 4.47 -9.53
N THR A 347 -15.54 4.23 -10.47
CA THR A 347 -16.59 5.18 -10.88
C THR A 347 -18.01 4.72 -10.54
N GLY A 348 -18.19 3.52 -9.97
CA GLY A 348 -19.53 2.95 -9.73
C GLY A 348 -20.46 3.80 -8.86
N TRP A 349 -19.91 4.58 -7.93
CA TRP A 349 -20.68 5.48 -7.06
C TRP A 349 -21.14 6.78 -7.75
N VAL A 350 -20.56 7.11 -8.91
CA VAL A 350 -20.92 8.31 -9.67
C VAL A 350 -22.14 8.05 -10.57
N GLY A 351 -22.43 6.79 -10.89
CA GLY A 351 -23.57 6.42 -11.71
C GLY A 351 -23.57 7.12 -13.08
N GLU A 352 -24.75 7.59 -13.51
CA GLU A 352 -24.97 8.27 -14.81
C GLU A 352 -24.59 9.77 -14.79
N LEU A 353 -23.96 10.27 -13.72
CA LEU A 353 -23.58 11.69 -13.63
C LEU A 353 -22.31 12.02 -14.44
N ILE A 354 -21.67 11.03 -15.06
CA ILE A 354 -20.55 11.17 -15.98
C ILE A 354 -20.95 10.46 -17.28
N GLU A 355 -20.87 11.17 -18.42
CA GLU A 355 -20.97 10.59 -19.76
C GLU A 355 -19.65 9.94 -20.21
#